data_AF-A0A3D4ZJH5-F1
#
_entry.id   AF-A0A3D4ZJH5-F1
#
_cell.length_a   1.000
_cell.length_b   1.000
_cell.length_c   1.000
_cell.angle_alpha   90.00
_cell.angle_beta   90.00
_cell.angle_gamma   90.00
#
_symmetry.space_group_name_H-M   'P 1'
#
loop_
_entity.id
_entity.type
_entity.pdbx_description
1 polymer ?
#
loop_
_entity_poly.entity_id
_entity_poly.type
_entity_poly.pdbx_seq_one_letter_code
_entity_poly.pdbx_strand_id
1 'polypeptide(L)'
;MLKRKPLYSTLLYLAVICLVVYLIAPFLWLIIMSFSSANDLTQKPLRWIPSKLDFSSYKDLLTMGINSRGELFVNALRNSLTTAFIAVFVSLLVTIPASWVLSRYPGKKSWVLTAAIFTFMLPPVAYALPLYRMLTRM
;
A
#
# COMPACT_ATOMS: atom_id res chain seq x y z
N MET A 1 19.99 -31.85 -11.88
CA MET A 1 18.86 -31.90 -10.92
C MET A 1 19.40 -32.32 -9.56
N LEU A 2 19.69 -31.36 -8.67
CA LEU A 2 20.23 -31.65 -7.33
C LEU A 2 19.16 -32.38 -6.50
N LYS A 3 19.39 -33.66 -6.17
CA LYS A 3 18.59 -34.40 -5.18
C LYS A 3 18.78 -33.71 -3.82
N ARG A 4 17.95 -32.71 -3.51
CA ARG A 4 17.96 -32.05 -2.20
C ARG A 4 17.62 -33.11 -1.15
N LYS A 5 18.47 -33.26 -0.13
CA LYS A 5 18.20 -34.17 1.00
C LYS A 5 16.81 -33.84 1.57
N PRO A 6 15.97 -34.84 1.89
CA PRO A 6 14.57 -34.62 2.25
C PRO A 6 14.44 -33.67 3.45
N LEU A 7 15.37 -33.76 4.42
CA LEU A 7 15.45 -32.88 5.58
C LEU A 7 15.58 -31.38 5.22
N TYR A 8 16.43 -31.05 4.24
CA TYR A 8 16.60 -29.65 3.82
C TYR A 8 15.33 -29.11 3.16
N SER A 9 14.64 -29.95 2.37
CA SER A 9 13.37 -29.54 1.77
C SER A 9 12.30 -29.30 2.83
N THR A 10 12.19 -30.20 3.82
CA THR A 10 11.23 -30.05 4.93
C THR A 10 11.50 -28.80 5.75
N LEU A 11 12.77 -28.53 6.12
CA LEU A 11 13.14 -27.32 6.86
C LEU A 11 12.86 -26.05 6.06
N LEU A 12 13.12 -26.05 4.75
CA LEU A 12 12.80 -24.92 3.88
C LEU A 12 11.28 -24.68 3.84
N TYR A 13 10.47 -25.72 3.65
CA TYR A 13 9.01 -25.57 3.65
C TYR A 13 8.49 -25.06 4.99
N LEU A 14 9.02 -25.56 6.10
CA LEU A 14 8.65 -25.09 7.44
C LEU A 14 9.02 -23.61 7.63
N ALA A 15 10.22 -23.21 7.22
CA ALA A 15 10.65 -21.81 7.26
C ALA A 15 9.75 -20.90 6.40
N VAL A 16 9.37 -21.34 5.20
CA VAL A 16 8.43 -20.61 4.33
C VAL A 16 7.06 -20.50 4.98
N ILE A 17 6.52 -21.57 5.58
CA ILE A 17 5.23 -21.53 6.29
C ILE A 17 5.29 -20.54 7.45
N CYS A 18 6.35 -20.57 8.27
CA CYS A 18 6.52 -19.62 9.37
C CYS A 18 6.59 -18.17 8.86
N LEU A 19 7.33 -17.91 7.78
CA LEU A 19 7.41 -16.59 7.17
C LEU A 19 6.05 -16.12 6.64
N VAL A 20 5.33 -16.99 5.94
CA VAL A 20 3.99 -16.68 5.40
C VAL A 20 3.02 -16.38 6.53
N VAL A 21 2.98 -17.20 7.59
CA VAL A 21 2.13 -16.95 8.76
C VAL A 21 2.49 -15.62 9.41
N TYR A 22 3.77 -15.33 9.60
CA TYR A 22 4.23 -14.06 10.19
C TYR A 22 3.81 -12.84 9.35
N LEU A 23 3.95 -12.92 8.03
CA LEU A 23 3.57 -11.84 7.12
C LEU A 23 2.06 -11.65 7.03
N ILE A 24 1.29 -12.74 7.03
CA ILE A 24 -0.17 -12.71 6.83
C ILE A 24 -0.93 -12.43 8.13
N ALA A 25 -0.40 -12.84 9.29
CA ALA A 25 -1.03 -12.66 10.60
C ALA A 25 -1.56 -11.22 10.85
N PRO A 26 -0.79 -10.13 10.64
CA PRO A 26 -1.32 -8.77 10.85
C PRO A 26 -2.44 -8.40 9.87
N PHE A 27 -2.42 -8.92 8.64
CA PHE A 27 -3.51 -8.67 7.68
C PHE A 27 -4.77 -9.45 8.05
N LEU A 28 -4.63 -10.70 8.50
CA LEU A 28 -5.76 -11.47 9.02
C LEU A 28 -6.35 -10.80 10.25
N TRP A 29 -5.50 -10.26 11.12
CA TRP A 29 -5.94 -9.42 12.23
C TRP A 29 -6.84 -8.31 11.69
N LEU A 30 -6.35 -7.46 10.77
CA LEU A 30 -7.11 -6.32 10.24
C LEU A 30 -8.49 -6.71 9.69
N ILE A 31 -8.59 -7.88 9.04
CA ILE A 31 -9.87 -8.42 8.57
C ILE A 31 -10.78 -8.79 9.73
N ILE A 32 -10.25 -9.40 10.80
CA ILE A 32 -11.05 -9.68 12.00
C ILE A 32 -11.51 -8.37 12.66
N MET A 33 -10.67 -7.34 12.69
CA MET A 33 -10.98 -5.98 13.20
C MET A 33 -12.19 -5.39 12.51
N SER A 34 -12.24 -5.52 11.19
CA SER A 34 -13.29 -4.89 10.40
C SER A 34 -14.68 -5.51 10.62
N PHE A 35 -14.74 -6.76 11.12
CA PHE A 35 -15.98 -7.43 11.53
C PHE A 35 -16.20 -7.45 13.05
N SER A 36 -15.34 -6.79 13.83
CA SER A 36 -15.45 -6.74 15.29
C SER A 36 -16.20 -5.50 15.75
N SER A 37 -17.00 -5.64 16.80
CA SER A 37 -17.69 -4.48 17.41
C SER A 37 -16.70 -3.55 18.11
N ALA A 38 -17.01 -2.25 18.17
CA ALA A 38 -16.16 -1.28 18.90
C ALA A 38 -15.97 -1.63 20.38
N ASN A 39 -16.95 -2.33 20.98
CA ASN A 39 -16.87 -2.81 22.36
C ASN A 39 -15.87 -3.97 22.49
N ASP A 40 -15.91 -4.97 21.59
CA ASP A 40 -14.95 -6.09 21.61
C ASP A 40 -13.50 -5.62 21.42
N LEU A 41 -13.29 -4.54 20.66
CA LEU A 41 -11.97 -3.94 20.42
C LEU A 41 -11.43 -3.08 21.57
N THR A 42 -12.28 -2.65 22.51
CA THR A 42 -11.90 -1.77 23.63
C THR A 42 -11.95 -2.46 25.00
N GLN A 43 -12.49 -3.68 25.06
CA GLN A 43 -12.54 -4.50 26.27
C GLN A 43 -11.15 -4.97 26.73
N LYS A 44 -11.02 -5.15 28.05
CA LYS A 44 -9.84 -5.74 28.72
C LYS A 44 -10.28 -7.01 29.47
N PRO A 45 -9.73 -8.20 29.18
CA PRO A 45 -8.69 -8.50 28.19
C PRO A 45 -9.19 -8.36 26.75
N LEU A 46 -8.27 -8.04 25.82
CA LEU A 46 -8.59 -7.87 24.40
C LEU A 46 -9.15 -9.18 23.83
N ARG A 47 -10.29 -9.08 23.15
CA ARG A 47 -10.86 -10.20 22.40
C ARG A 47 -10.29 -10.23 20.99
N TRP A 48 -9.51 -11.27 20.70
CA TRP A 48 -8.89 -11.47 19.39
C TRP A 48 -9.89 -11.98 18.34
N ILE A 49 -10.96 -12.65 18.75
CA ILE A 49 -12.00 -13.18 17.87
C ILE A 49 -13.35 -12.61 18.36
N PRO A 50 -14.12 -11.94 17.49
CA PRO A 50 -15.38 -11.32 17.88
C PRO A 50 -16.41 -12.37 18.27
N SER A 51 -17.26 -12.03 19.24
CA SER A 51 -18.34 -12.92 19.70
C SER A 51 -19.48 -13.04 18.68
N LYS A 52 -19.68 -12.00 17.88
CA LYS A 52 -20.64 -11.91 16.78
C LYS A 52 -20.01 -11.13 15.64
N LEU A 53 -20.28 -11.53 14.40
CA LEU A 53 -19.87 -10.77 13.24
C LEU A 53 -20.69 -9.47 13.19
N ASP A 54 -20.01 -8.34 13.30
CA ASP A 54 -20.60 -7.01 13.27
C ASP A 54 -20.31 -6.32 11.93
N PHE A 55 -21.37 -5.95 11.22
CA PHE A 55 -21.30 -5.23 9.94
C PHE A 55 -21.68 -3.75 10.07
N SER A 56 -21.90 -3.27 11.30
CA SER A 56 -22.25 -1.87 11.58
C SER A 56 -21.22 -0.90 11.00
N SER A 57 -19.93 -1.18 11.17
CA SER A 57 -18.84 -0.37 10.63
C SER A 57 -18.92 -0.20 9.11
N TYR A 58 -19.23 -1.27 8.37
CA TYR A 58 -19.40 -1.18 6.91
C TYR A 58 -20.64 -0.38 6.53
N LYS A 59 -21.76 -0.56 7.26
CA LYS A 59 -22.98 0.20 7.03
C LYS A 59 -22.74 1.69 7.27
N ASP A 60 -22.05 2.06 8.35
CA ASP A 60 -21.73 3.45 8.68
C ASP A 60 -20.81 4.10 7.64
N LEU A 61 -19.85 3.34 7.10
CA LEU A 61 -18.93 3.82 6.05
C LEU A 61 -19.60 3.94 4.66
N LEU A 62 -20.68 3.21 4.40
CA LEU A 62 -21.42 3.26 3.13
C LEU A 62 -22.68 4.13 3.19
N THR A 63 -23.10 4.55 4.38
CA THR A 63 -24.27 5.42 4.55
C THR A 63 -23.90 6.86 4.15
N MET A 64 -24.53 7.35 3.08
CA MET A 64 -24.38 8.72 2.62
C MET A 64 -25.36 9.64 3.35
N GLY A 65 -24.84 10.72 3.93
CA GLY A 65 -25.61 11.79 4.57
C GLY A 65 -24.74 13.02 4.78
N ILE A 66 -25.35 14.19 4.93
CA ILE A 66 -24.65 15.48 5.08
C ILE A 66 -23.72 15.42 6.31
N ASN A 67 -22.41 15.61 6.11
CA ASN A 67 -21.38 15.53 7.17
C ASN A 67 -21.29 14.14 7.85
N SER A 68 -21.68 13.08 7.15
CA SER A 68 -21.55 11.71 7.66
C SER A 68 -20.13 11.16 7.52
N ARG A 69 -19.80 10.15 8.34
CA ARG A 69 -18.54 9.39 8.21
C ARG A 69 -18.43 8.71 6.85
N GLY A 70 -19.54 8.21 6.32
CA GLY A 70 -19.57 7.54 5.02
C GLY A 70 -19.29 8.49 3.86
N GLU A 71 -19.85 9.70 3.87
CA GLU A 71 -19.55 10.73 2.85
C GLU A 71 -18.06 11.06 2.81
N LEU A 72 -17.44 11.32 3.98
CA LEU A 72 -16.01 11.60 4.09
C LEU A 72 -15.16 10.42 3.57
N PHE A 73 -15.52 9.19 3.96
CA PHE A 73 -14.82 7.99 3.54
C PHE A 73 -14.91 7.75 2.04
N VAL A 74 -16.12 7.80 1.46
CA VAL A 74 -16.34 7.55 0.02
C VAL A 74 -15.67 8.62 -0.83
N ASN A 75 -15.73 9.89 -0.40
CA ASN A 75 -15.06 10.98 -1.10
C ASN A 75 -13.52 10.84 -1.03
N ALA A 76 -12.98 10.48 0.14
CA ALA A 76 -11.55 10.20 0.29
C ALA A 76 -11.12 9.02 -0.59
N LEU A 77 -11.88 7.92 -0.58
CA LEU A 77 -11.63 6.73 -1.40
C LEU A 77 -11.64 7.07 -2.90
N ARG A 78 -12.64 7.84 -3.35
CA ARG A 78 -12.73 8.30 -4.74
C ARG A 78 -11.56 9.19 -5.12
N ASN A 79 -11.18 10.13 -4.25
CA ASN A 79 -10.01 10.98 -4.47
C ASN A 79 -8.74 10.15 -4.60
N SER A 80 -8.47 9.27 -3.64
CA SER A 80 -7.29 8.39 -3.66
C SER A 80 -7.25 7.51 -4.90
N LEU A 81 -8.38 6.90 -5.29
CA LEU A 81 -8.43 6.03 -6.47
C LEU A 81 -8.19 6.83 -7.77
N THR A 82 -8.82 8.01 -7.88
CA THR A 82 -8.67 8.89 -9.04
C THR A 82 -7.22 9.40 -9.15
N THR A 83 -6.66 9.90 -8.05
CA THR A 83 -5.27 10.37 -8.00
C THR A 83 -4.28 9.25 -8.31
N ALA A 84 -4.45 8.07 -7.72
CA ALA A 84 -3.57 6.92 -7.98
C ALA A 84 -3.63 6.49 -9.44
N PHE A 85 -4.83 6.40 -10.02
CA PHE A 85 -5.01 6.00 -11.41
C PHE A 85 -4.37 7.00 -12.38
N ILE A 86 -4.64 8.29 -12.20
CA ILE A 86 -4.05 9.36 -13.04
C ILE A 86 -2.53 9.37 -12.89
N ALA A 87 -2.01 9.26 -11.66
CA ALA A 87 -0.58 9.24 -11.40
C ALA A 87 0.11 8.05 -12.09
N VAL A 88 -0.45 6.84 -11.97
CA VAL A 88 0.09 5.64 -12.65
C VAL A 88 0.01 5.79 -14.16
N PHE A 89 -1.12 6.25 -14.69
CA PHE A 89 -1.32 6.41 -16.12
C PHE A 89 -0.32 7.40 -16.73
N VAL A 90 -0.20 8.60 -16.14
CA VAL A 90 0.76 9.62 -16.59
C VAL A 90 2.20 9.12 -16.43
N SER A 91 2.51 8.44 -15.33
CA SER A 91 3.84 7.87 -15.12
C SER A 91 4.18 6.84 -16.20
N LEU A 92 3.27 5.93 -16.55
CA LEU A 92 3.49 4.94 -17.60
C LEU A 92 3.69 5.59 -18.97
N LEU A 93 2.90 6.61 -19.31
CA LEU A 93 3.04 7.35 -20.57
C LEU A 93 4.44 7.94 -20.76
N VAL A 94 5.07 8.40 -19.68
CA VAL A 94 6.42 8.99 -19.72
C VAL A 94 7.51 7.91 -19.57
N THR A 95 7.34 6.99 -18.62
CA THR A 95 8.38 6.00 -18.27
C THR A 95 8.57 4.94 -19.35
N ILE A 96 7.51 4.52 -20.07
CA ILE A 96 7.62 3.51 -21.14
C ILE A 96 8.58 3.96 -22.26
N PRO A 97 8.37 5.11 -22.93
CA PRO A 97 9.27 5.56 -24.00
C PRO A 97 10.67 5.89 -23.46
N ALA A 98 10.77 6.51 -22.28
CA ALA A 98 12.06 6.79 -21.64
C ALA A 98 12.86 5.50 -21.40
N SER A 99 12.22 4.47 -20.85
CA SER A 99 12.85 3.17 -20.60
C SER A 99 13.23 2.44 -21.90
N TRP A 100 12.45 2.63 -22.97
CA TRP A 100 12.78 2.04 -24.28
C TRP A 100 14.08 2.60 -24.86
N VAL A 101 14.24 3.93 -24.88
CA VAL A 101 15.48 4.57 -25.32
C VAL A 101 16.65 4.17 -24.42
N LEU A 102 16.44 4.19 -23.10
CA LEU A 102 17.44 3.81 -22.11
C LEU A 102 17.82 2.32 -22.13
N SER A 103 17.04 1.45 -22.76
CA SER A 103 17.41 0.03 -22.90
C SER A 103 18.09 -0.26 -24.23
N ARG A 104 17.74 0.44 -25.31
CA ARG A 104 18.22 0.12 -26.67
C ARG A 104 19.39 0.97 -27.16
N TYR A 105 19.50 2.23 -26.76
CA TYR A 105 20.51 3.14 -27.32
C TYR A 105 21.86 3.02 -26.60
N PRO A 106 23.04 2.83 -27.20
CA PRO A 106 24.29 2.64 -26.44
C PRO A 106 24.93 3.93 -25.85
N GLY A 107 24.27 5.09 -25.93
CA GLY A 107 24.81 6.38 -25.48
C GLY A 107 25.13 6.48 -23.98
N LYS A 108 25.66 7.64 -23.55
CA LYS A 108 26.06 7.94 -22.15
C LYS A 108 24.85 8.04 -21.20
N LYS A 109 24.21 6.92 -20.88
CA LYS A 109 23.04 6.83 -19.99
C LYS A 109 23.37 7.02 -18.51
N SER A 110 24.64 6.86 -18.13
CA SER A 110 25.05 6.84 -16.73
C SER A 110 24.59 8.08 -15.97
N TRP A 111 24.73 9.27 -16.56
CA TRP A 111 24.30 10.52 -15.92
C TRP A 111 22.79 10.56 -15.68
N VAL A 112 22.00 10.19 -16.69
CA VAL A 112 20.52 10.20 -16.62
C VAL A 112 20.02 9.20 -15.58
N LEU A 113 20.60 8.00 -15.54
CA LEU A 113 20.25 6.98 -14.55
C LEU A 113 20.67 7.40 -13.13
N THR A 114 21.87 7.97 -12.96
CA THR A 114 22.31 8.48 -11.66
C THR A 114 21.39 9.60 -11.17
N ALA A 115 21.00 10.55 -12.04
CA ALA A 115 20.06 11.61 -11.69
C ALA A 115 18.68 11.05 -11.30
N ALA A 116 18.17 10.06 -12.03
CA ALA A 116 16.90 9.41 -11.70
C ALA A 116 16.97 8.70 -10.33
N ILE A 117 18.02 7.94 -10.05
CA ILE A 117 18.22 7.28 -8.75
C ILE A 117 18.29 8.32 -7.62
N PHE A 118 19.01 9.43 -7.84
CA PHE A 118 19.11 10.50 -6.85
C PHE A 118 17.73 11.05 -6.45
N THR A 119 16.79 11.18 -7.40
CA THR A 119 15.42 11.63 -7.07
C THR A 119 14.67 10.68 -6.14
N PHE A 120 14.93 9.36 -6.19
CA PHE A 120 14.32 8.40 -5.26
C PHE A 120 14.94 8.42 -3.86
N MET A 121 16.17 8.93 -3.73
CA MET A 121 16.88 9.02 -2.45
C MET A 121 16.53 10.30 -1.68
N LEU A 122 15.93 11.30 -2.34
CA LEU A 122 15.53 12.53 -1.68
C LEU A 122 14.41 12.25 -0.67
N PRO A 123 14.55 12.71 0.59
CA PRO A 123 13.51 12.50 1.59
C PRO A 123 12.24 13.29 1.18
N PRO A 124 11.04 12.69 1.27
CA PRO A 124 9.79 13.35 0.86
C PRO A 124 9.56 14.75 1.46
N VAL A 125 10.02 14.94 2.70
CA VAL A 125 9.93 16.21 3.42
C VAL A 125 10.71 17.34 2.74
N ALA A 126 11.83 17.04 2.05
CA ALA A 126 12.67 18.06 1.43
C ALA A 126 11.97 18.80 0.28
N TYR A 127 11.07 18.14 -0.44
CA TYR A 127 10.35 18.75 -1.56
C TYR A 127 8.88 19.10 -1.25
N ALA A 128 8.32 18.64 -0.12
CA ALA A 128 6.94 18.95 0.27
C ALA A 128 6.67 20.47 0.40
N LEU A 129 7.55 21.20 1.09
CA LEU A 129 7.39 22.65 1.29
C LEU A 129 7.54 23.47 -0.02
N PRO A 130 8.55 23.22 -0.87
CA PRO A 130 8.62 23.82 -2.19
C PRO A 130 7.37 23.60 -3.05
N LEU A 131 6.86 22.36 -3.10
CA LEU A 131 5.66 22.04 -3.89
C LEU A 131 4.42 22.78 -3.36
N TYR A 132 4.25 22.83 -2.04
CA TYR A 132 3.17 23.61 -1.43
C TYR A 132 3.26 25.09 -1.83
N ARG A 133 4.44 25.70 -1.71
CA ARG A 133 4.66 27.11 -2.10
C ARG A 133 4.37 27.35 -3.57
N MET A 134 4.76 26.42 -4.45
CA MET A 134 4.45 26.53 -5.89
C MET A 134 2.94 26.49 -6.13
N LEU A 135 2.23 25.56 -5.50
CA LEU A 135 0.79 25.39 -5.71
C LEU A 135 -0.04 26.55 -5.13
N THR A 136 0.38 27.13 -4.00
CA THR A 136 -0.30 28.28 -3.40
C THR A 136 0.00 29.63 -4.08
N ARG A 137 1.07 29.69 -4.88
CA ARG A 137 1.43 30.88 -5.66
C ARG A 137 0.85 30.87 -7.08
N MET A 138 0.28 29.75 -7.49
CA MET A 138 -0.62 29.65 -8.64
C MET A 138 -2.01 30.13 -8.25
#